data_AF-A0A5E4MB20-F1
#
_entry.id   AF-A0A5E4MB20-F1
#
_cell.length_a   1.000
_cell.length_b   1.000
_cell.length_c   1.000
_cell.angle_alpha   90.00
_cell.angle_beta   90.00
_cell.angle_gamma   90.00
#
_symmetry.space_group_name_H-M   'P 1'
#
loop_
_entity.id
_entity.type
_entity.pdbx_description
1 polymer ?
#
loop_
_entity_poly.entity_id
_entity_poly.type
_entity_poly.pdbx_seq_one_letter_code
_entity_poly.pdbx_strand_id
1 'polypeptide(L)'
;MSAEFKKRKVIQNRRRRVSSESESSDEESVVVHNNKRHKKLNLLIQSTSSNKLKTSEPINDSSESDHESVGVSYRSKMDTDMSGPKDMGATATVEIDTELDKDAQAIYERSLQVNKELKGKEDDKVYRGLANYTQYYEKKDTALGNASSGMVRKGPIRAPANLRSTVRWDYQPDICKDYNETGFCGFGDSCKFLHDRSDYKYGWQLETENNQECDSDGDDPSKYEIKEDDDDYLPFKCLICRDSYVNPVMTKCKHYFCEKCALAHYKKSTKCFVCEKQTGGFFDPAKAIIERLNAANTDIIHQCSSDGESG
;
A
#
# COMPACT_ATOMS: atom_id res chain seq x y z
N MET A 1 -50.90 12.22 0.59
CA MET A 1 -50.41 12.28 1.99
C MET A 1 -48.90 12.49 1.93
N SER A 2 -48.47 13.74 1.99
CA SER A 2 -47.07 14.14 1.82
C SER A 2 -46.36 14.03 3.17
N ALA A 3 -45.35 13.16 3.27
CA ALA A 3 -44.55 13.01 4.49
C ALA A 3 -43.32 13.92 4.42
N GLU A 4 -43.38 15.05 5.11
CA GLU A 4 -42.22 15.93 5.34
C GLU A 4 -41.31 15.34 6.43
N PHE A 5 -40.03 15.13 6.09
CA PHE A 5 -39.03 14.71 7.07
C PHE A 5 -38.50 15.91 7.87
N LYS A 6 -38.98 16.04 9.11
CA LYS A 6 -38.54 17.05 10.08
C LYS A 6 -37.13 16.69 10.60
N LYS A 7 -36.09 17.44 10.18
CA LYS A 7 -34.73 17.30 10.75
C LYS A 7 -34.74 17.74 12.22
N ARG A 8 -34.34 16.85 13.13
CA ARG A 8 -34.12 17.17 14.56
C ARG A 8 -32.92 18.11 14.69
N LYS A 9 -33.10 19.27 15.34
CA LYS A 9 -31.98 20.11 15.81
C LYS A 9 -31.33 19.42 17.01
N VAL A 10 -30.09 18.98 16.86
CA VAL A 10 -29.25 18.54 17.98
C VAL A 10 -28.69 19.80 18.64
N ILE A 11 -29.20 20.14 19.82
CA ILE A 11 -28.62 21.17 20.69
C ILE A 11 -27.40 20.55 21.36
N GLN A 12 -26.20 20.98 20.98
CA GLN A 12 -24.99 20.62 21.73
C GLN A 12 -24.85 21.57 22.92
N ASN A 13 -25.12 21.05 24.12
CA ASN A 13 -24.86 21.74 25.38
C ASN A 13 -23.35 21.86 25.59
N ARG A 14 -22.81 23.05 25.35
CA ARG A 14 -21.43 23.41 25.70
C ARG A 14 -21.42 23.81 27.19
N ARG A 15 -21.05 22.88 28.08
CA ARG A 15 -20.79 23.20 29.49
C ARG A 15 -19.55 24.10 29.56
N ARG A 16 -19.75 25.38 29.88
CA ARG A 16 -18.70 26.27 30.40
C ARG A 16 -18.31 25.77 31.80
N ARG A 17 -17.04 25.45 32.03
CA ARG A 17 -16.49 25.36 33.39
C ARG A 17 -15.84 26.69 33.72
N VAL A 18 -16.26 27.19 34.89
CA VAL A 18 -15.78 28.36 35.61
C VAL A 18 -14.38 28.05 36.16
N SER A 19 -13.45 29.00 36.05
CA SER A 19 -12.16 28.99 36.73
C SER A 19 -12.35 29.48 38.17
N SER A 20 -11.91 28.68 39.14
CA SER A 20 -11.72 29.12 40.52
C SER A 20 -10.26 29.49 40.73
N GLU A 21 -10.06 30.67 41.33
CA GLU A 21 -8.79 31.26 41.73
C GLU A 21 -8.15 30.48 42.88
N SER A 22 -6.82 30.34 42.85
CA SER A 22 -5.99 30.24 44.04
C SER A 22 -4.55 30.63 43.66
N GLU A 23 -4.11 31.76 44.23
CA GLU A 23 -2.78 32.33 44.12
C GLU A 23 -1.78 31.51 44.94
N SER A 24 -0.60 31.20 44.39
CA SER A 24 0.68 31.26 45.12
C SER A 24 1.86 31.01 44.17
N SER A 25 2.86 31.86 44.33
CA SER A 25 4.18 31.95 43.68
C SER A 25 4.88 30.63 43.40
N ASP A 26 5.41 30.45 42.18
CA ASP A 26 6.85 30.36 41.92
C ASP A 26 7.13 30.15 40.41
N GLU A 27 8.28 30.65 40.00
CA GLU A 27 8.71 30.97 38.65
C GLU A 27 9.45 29.82 37.95
N GLU A 28 8.77 29.07 37.06
CA GLU A 28 9.43 28.24 36.03
C GLU A 28 8.66 28.28 34.70
N SER A 29 9.37 28.54 33.60
CA SER A 29 8.80 28.70 32.26
C SER A 29 8.33 27.38 31.66
N VAL A 30 7.00 27.16 31.59
CA VAL A 30 6.41 26.02 30.87
C VAL A 30 6.17 26.38 29.40
N VAL A 31 6.96 25.78 28.51
CA VAL A 31 6.76 25.85 27.06
C VAL A 31 5.61 24.93 26.66
N VAL A 32 4.45 25.50 26.33
CA VAL A 32 3.28 24.75 25.83
C VAL A 32 3.49 24.41 24.34
N HIS A 33 3.85 23.16 24.04
CA HIS A 33 3.81 22.64 22.67
C HIS A 33 2.36 22.33 22.27
N ASN A 34 1.82 23.11 21.32
CA ASN A 34 0.52 22.83 20.71
C ASN A 34 0.63 21.68 19.70
N ASN A 35 0.50 20.44 20.17
CA ASN A 35 0.45 19.28 19.30
C ASN A 35 -0.89 19.23 18.55
N LYS A 36 -0.92 19.78 17.33
CA LYS A 36 -2.03 19.56 16.39
C LYS A 36 -1.99 18.09 15.95
N ARG A 37 -2.94 17.29 16.45
CA ARG A 37 -3.16 15.93 15.94
C ARG A 37 -3.53 16.00 14.46
N HIS A 38 -2.61 15.64 13.59
CA HIS A 38 -2.89 15.40 12.18
C HIS A 38 -3.81 14.18 12.06
N LYS A 39 -5.00 14.36 11.50
CA LYS A 39 -5.87 13.24 11.14
C LYS A 39 -5.23 12.53 9.93
N LYS A 40 -4.84 11.27 10.08
CA LYS A 40 -4.38 10.43 8.96
C LYS A 40 -5.51 10.35 7.92
N LEU A 41 -5.24 10.80 6.70
CA LEU A 41 -6.19 10.65 5.58
C LEU A 41 -6.08 9.22 5.05
N ASN A 42 -7.23 8.58 4.85
CA ASN A 42 -7.32 7.25 4.29
C ASN A 42 -7.06 7.34 2.78
N LEU A 43 -6.04 6.64 2.25
CA LEU A 43 -5.58 6.73 0.86
C LEU A 43 -6.63 6.29 -0.18
N LEU A 44 -7.70 5.62 0.25
CA LEU A 44 -8.84 5.22 -0.58
C LEU A 44 -10.03 6.19 -0.54
N ILE A 45 -9.93 7.29 0.21
CA ILE A 45 -10.98 8.32 0.30
C ILE A 45 -10.42 9.65 -0.20
N GLN A 46 -10.74 10.02 -1.43
CA GLN A 46 -10.48 11.36 -1.95
C GLN A 46 -11.46 12.35 -1.31
N SER A 47 -11.07 12.96 -0.18
CA SER A 47 -11.75 14.13 0.35
C SER A 47 -11.12 15.39 -0.24
N THR A 48 -11.90 16.22 -0.94
CA THR A 48 -11.46 17.60 -1.24
C THR A 48 -11.35 18.34 0.08
N SER A 49 -10.12 18.51 0.60
CA SER A 49 -9.91 19.35 1.77
C SER A 49 -10.39 20.75 1.42
N SER A 50 -11.46 21.22 2.07
CA SER A 50 -11.78 22.64 2.16
C SER A 50 -10.76 23.31 3.10
N ASN A 51 -9.47 23.20 2.76
CA ASN A 51 -8.51 24.18 3.20
C ASN A 51 -8.90 25.43 2.44
N LYS A 52 -9.55 26.37 3.14
CA LYS A 52 -9.46 27.78 2.76
C LYS A 52 -7.96 28.09 2.70
N LEU A 53 -7.36 27.90 1.53
CA LEU A 53 -6.33 28.80 1.06
C LEU A 53 -6.88 30.19 1.36
N LYS A 54 -6.10 31.01 2.06
CA LYS A 54 -6.33 32.44 2.03
C LYS A 54 -6.48 32.78 0.55
N THR A 55 -7.70 33.12 0.15
CA THR A 55 -7.98 33.75 -1.12
C THR A 55 -7.01 34.92 -1.22
N SER A 56 -5.95 34.78 -2.01
CA SER A 56 -5.52 35.90 -2.83
C SER A 56 -6.77 36.30 -3.58
N GLU A 57 -7.24 37.51 -3.31
CA GLU A 57 -8.46 38.03 -3.92
C GLU A 57 -8.44 37.84 -5.43
N PRO A 58 -9.61 37.61 -6.07
CA PRO A 58 -9.66 37.72 -7.52
C PRO A 58 -9.23 39.14 -7.89
N ILE A 59 -8.04 39.27 -8.48
CA ILE A 59 -7.60 40.49 -9.14
C ILE A 59 -8.56 40.67 -10.31
N ASN A 60 -9.58 41.48 -10.09
CA ASN A 60 -10.34 42.14 -11.13
C ASN A 60 -10.21 43.62 -10.87
N ASP A 61 -9.09 44.20 -11.29
CA ASP A 61 -9.18 45.54 -11.88
C ASP A 61 -8.01 45.80 -12.82
N SER A 62 -8.34 46.65 -13.77
CA SER A 62 -7.49 47.25 -14.78
C SER A 62 -6.31 48.00 -14.16
N SER A 63 -5.30 48.23 -14.99
CA SER A 63 -4.12 49.10 -14.79
C SER A 63 -3.02 48.62 -13.82
N GLU A 64 -1.96 48.10 -14.45
CA GLU A 64 -0.58 48.59 -14.33
C GLU A 64 0.05 48.63 -12.93
N SER A 65 0.85 47.61 -12.58
CA SER A 65 2.23 47.77 -12.10
C SER A 65 2.84 46.42 -11.66
N ASP A 66 4.09 46.22 -12.06
CA ASP A 66 4.86 44.98 -12.02
C ASP A 66 5.21 44.48 -10.61
N HIS A 67 4.83 43.23 -10.32
CA HIS A 67 5.59 42.30 -9.49
C HIS A 67 5.28 40.87 -9.95
N GLU A 68 6.02 40.41 -10.97
CA GLU A 68 5.84 39.08 -11.58
C GLU A 68 6.33 37.96 -10.64
N SER A 69 5.45 37.48 -9.76
CA SER A 69 5.55 36.10 -9.31
C SER A 69 5.19 35.21 -10.51
N VAL A 70 6.20 34.76 -11.26
CA VAL A 70 6.03 33.86 -12.41
C VAL A 70 5.65 32.47 -11.89
N GLY A 71 4.39 32.31 -11.48
CA GLY A 71 3.78 31.04 -11.17
C GLY A 71 3.05 30.51 -12.40
N VAL A 72 3.42 29.32 -12.89
CA VAL A 72 2.66 28.65 -13.94
C VAL A 72 1.41 28.03 -13.31
N SER A 73 0.24 28.57 -13.65
CA SER A 73 -1.05 27.97 -13.27
C SER A 73 -1.63 27.16 -14.43
N TYR A 74 -1.89 25.87 -14.20
CA TYR A 74 -2.61 25.03 -15.16
C TYR A 74 -4.11 25.22 -14.97
N ARG A 75 -4.73 26.00 -15.85
CA ARG A 75 -6.19 26.16 -15.87
C ARG A 75 -6.82 24.88 -16.44
N SER A 76 -7.81 24.33 -15.74
CA SER A 76 -8.59 23.20 -16.26
C SER A 76 -9.39 23.63 -17.50
N LYS A 77 -9.69 22.68 -18.39
CA LYS A 77 -10.49 22.94 -19.59
C LYS A 77 -11.96 23.28 -19.30
N MET A 78 -12.42 23.07 -18.05
CA MET A 78 -13.81 23.29 -17.61
C MET A 78 -14.87 22.54 -18.45
N ASP A 79 -14.48 21.41 -19.05
CA ASP A 79 -15.39 20.54 -19.79
C ASP A 79 -16.18 19.62 -18.83
N THR A 80 -17.38 19.21 -19.24
CA THR A 80 -18.19 18.21 -18.52
C THR A 80 -17.77 16.77 -18.80
N ASP A 81 -16.95 16.57 -19.84
CA ASP A 81 -16.47 15.26 -20.24
C ASP A 81 -15.48 14.71 -19.22
N MET A 82 -15.68 13.44 -18.86
CA MET A 82 -14.76 12.72 -17.99
C MET A 82 -13.41 12.53 -18.69
N SER A 83 -12.33 12.62 -17.93
CA SER A 83 -10.98 12.37 -18.43
C SER A 83 -10.80 10.92 -18.86
N GLY A 84 -10.28 10.70 -20.07
CA GLY A 84 -9.91 9.38 -20.57
C GLY A 84 -10.87 8.84 -21.63
N PRO A 85 -10.62 7.61 -22.10
CA PRO A 85 -11.44 7.00 -23.15
C PRO A 85 -12.76 6.48 -22.57
N LYS A 86 -13.83 6.51 -23.39
CA LYS A 86 -15.19 6.11 -22.98
C LYS A 86 -15.31 4.62 -22.61
N ASP A 87 -14.42 3.79 -23.14
CA ASP A 87 -14.40 2.35 -22.99
C ASP A 87 -13.56 1.86 -21.80
N MET A 88 -13.02 2.79 -21.00
CA MET A 88 -12.13 2.48 -19.86
C MET A 88 -10.93 1.60 -20.24
N GLY A 89 -10.46 1.69 -21.49
CA GLY A 89 -9.31 0.91 -21.97
C GLY A 89 -9.64 -0.54 -22.35
N ALA A 90 -10.91 -0.91 -22.54
CA ALA A 90 -11.29 -2.24 -23.02
C ALA A 90 -10.78 -2.54 -24.44
N THR A 91 -10.64 -1.52 -25.29
CA THR A 91 -10.09 -1.64 -26.66
C THR A 91 -8.65 -1.13 -26.76
N ALA A 92 -7.92 -1.08 -25.63
CA ALA A 92 -6.54 -0.63 -25.62
C ALA A 92 -5.67 -1.51 -26.53
N THR A 93 -5.04 -0.88 -27.52
CA THR A 93 -4.04 -1.47 -28.40
C THR A 93 -2.65 -1.34 -27.79
N VAL A 94 -1.85 -2.39 -27.88
CA VAL A 94 -0.44 -2.36 -27.47
C VAL A 94 0.38 -1.72 -28.59
N GLU A 95 0.74 -0.46 -28.40
CA GLU A 95 1.52 0.36 -29.37
C GLU A 95 2.99 0.51 -28.95
N ILE A 96 3.60 -0.60 -28.53
CA ILE A 96 5.02 -0.65 -28.15
C ILE A 96 5.90 -0.84 -29.41
N ASP A 97 5.42 -1.63 -30.36
CA ASP A 97 6.11 -1.95 -31.60
C ASP A 97 5.83 -0.93 -32.72
N THR A 98 6.44 -1.14 -33.89
CA THR A 98 6.18 -0.32 -35.08
C THR A 98 4.69 -0.36 -35.46
N GLU A 99 4.13 0.80 -35.83
CA GLU A 99 2.77 0.94 -36.35
C GLU A 99 2.47 -0.07 -37.48
N LEU A 100 1.21 -0.50 -37.57
CA LEU A 100 0.76 -1.56 -38.49
C LEU A 100 1.13 -1.29 -39.97
N ASP A 101 1.09 -0.04 -40.42
CA ASP A 101 1.34 0.34 -41.82
C ASP A 101 2.83 0.40 -42.18
N LYS A 102 3.68 0.65 -41.17
CA LYS A 102 5.13 0.82 -41.31
C LYS A 102 5.92 -0.42 -40.92
N ASP A 103 5.26 -1.39 -40.30
CA ASP A 103 5.82 -2.69 -39.97
C ASP A 103 6.39 -3.38 -41.23
N ALA A 104 7.42 -4.20 -41.02
CA ALA A 104 8.02 -5.06 -42.02
C ALA A 104 6.96 -5.89 -42.76
N GLN A 105 5.89 -6.34 -42.07
CA GLN A 105 4.80 -7.06 -42.71
C GLN A 105 4.09 -6.24 -43.78
N ALA A 106 3.70 -5.01 -43.46
CA ALA A 106 3.05 -4.12 -44.41
C ALA A 106 3.99 -3.72 -45.55
N ILE A 107 5.30 -3.54 -45.29
CA ILE A 107 6.29 -3.29 -46.35
C ILE A 107 6.38 -4.47 -47.31
N TYR A 108 6.35 -5.70 -46.79
CA TYR A 108 6.42 -6.91 -47.58
C TYR A 108 5.14 -7.16 -48.39
N GLU A 109 3.97 -6.92 -47.81
CA GLU A 109 2.69 -6.99 -48.52
C GLU A 109 2.65 -5.97 -49.66
N ARG A 110 3.13 -4.75 -49.42
CA ARG A 110 3.29 -3.71 -50.45
C ARG A 110 4.25 -4.15 -51.56
N SER A 111 5.40 -4.74 -51.24
CA SER A 111 6.34 -5.18 -52.27
C SER A 111 5.81 -6.36 -53.09
N LEU A 112 5.10 -7.28 -52.45
CA LEU A 112 4.45 -8.40 -53.12
C LEU A 112 3.33 -7.93 -54.06
N GLN A 113 2.57 -6.92 -53.66
CA GLN A 113 1.57 -6.28 -54.50
C GLN A 113 2.19 -5.61 -55.74
N VAL A 114 3.27 -4.84 -55.56
CA VAL A 114 4.01 -4.22 -56.67
C VAL A 114 4.59 -5.27 -57.63
N ASN A 115 5.17 -6.35 -57.10
CA ASN A 115 5.72 -7.43 -57.93
C ASN A 115 4.64 -8.17 -58.73
N LYS A 116 3.43 -8.36 -58.17
CA LYS A 116 2.28 -8.90 -58.90
C LYS A 116 1.84 -7.99 -60.05
N GLU A 117 1.83 -6.68 -59.82
CA GLU A 117 1.42 -5.68 -60.83
C GLU A 117 2.43 -5.51 -61.96
N LEU A 118 3.72 -5.73 -61.68
CA LEU A 118 4.80 -5.69 -62.67
C LEU A 118 4.96 -7.01 -63.43
N LYS A 119 4.33 -8.10 -62.97
CA LYS A 119 4.43 -9.40 -63.62
C LYS A 119 3.91 -9.32 -65.06
N GLY A 120 4.82 -9.47 -66.03
CA GLY A 120 4.51 -9.44 -67.46
C GLY A 120 4.57 -8.06 -68.12
N LYS A 121 4.96 -7.01 -67.39
CA LYS A 121 5.26 -5.68 -67.96
C LYS A 121 6.75 -5.55 -68.26
N GLU A 122 7.09 -4.72 -69.24
CA GLU A 122 8.48 -4.37 -69.55
C GLU A 122 9.07 -3.47 -68.44
N ASP A 123 10.41 -3.41 -68.37
CA ASP A 123 11.11 -2.66 -67.33
C ASP A 123 11.02 -1.14 -67.56
N ASP A 124 10.14 -0.46 -66.81
CA ASP A 124 9.92 1.00 -66.89
C ASP A 124 11.15 1.86 -66.49
N LYS A 125 12.25 1.26 -65.98
CA LYS A 125 13.43 1.95 -65.37
C LYS A 125 13.11 2.93 -64.22
N VAL A 126 11.87 3.02 -63.77
CA VAL A 126 11.44 3.82 -62.62
C VAL A 126 11.79 3.09 -61.32
N TYR A 127 12.57 3.74 -60.46
CA TYR A 127 12.93 3.20 -59.16
C TYR A 127 11.74 3.22 -58.20
N ARG A 128 11.28 2.05 -57.75
CA ARG A 128 10.12 1.86 -56.85
C ARG A 128 10.53 1.49 -55.42
N GLY A 129 11.81 1.67 -55.06
CA GLY A 129 12.36 1.38 -53.74
C GLY A 129 13.20 0.10 -53.69
N LEU A 130 14.05 -0.02 -52.65
CA LEU A 130 15.02 -1.12 -52.51
C LEU A 130 14.37 -2.51 -52.45
N ALA A 131 13.15 -2.61 -51.93
CA ALA A 131 12.45 -3.90 -51.79
C ALA A 131 11.75 -4.36 -53.08
N ASN A 132 11.66 -3.49 -54.09
CA ASN A 132 10.82 -3.65 -55.28
C ASN A 132 11.65 -3.84 -56.57
N TYR A 133 12.89 -4.32 -56.46
CA TYR A 133 13.62 -4.78 -57.63
C TYR A 133 12.91 -5.99 -58.26
N THR A 134 12.97 -6.08 -59.59
CA THR A 134 12.25 -7.08 -60.39
C THR A 134 12.65 -8.49 -59.99
N GLN A 135 11.69 -9.24 -59.45
CA GLN A 135 11.86 -10.66 -59.17
C GLN A 135 11.28 -11.48 -60.32
N TYR A 136 12.16 -12.02 -61.17
CA TYR A 136 11.74 -12.82 -62.34
C TYR A 136 11.29 -14.24 -62.00
N TYR A 137 11.55 -14.69 -60.76
CA TYR A 137 11.18 -16.02 -60.30
C TYR A 137 10.15 -15.92 -59.18
N GLU A 138 8.97 -16.48 -59.41
CA GLU A 138 8.01 -16.72 -58.35
C GLU A 138 8.53 -17.85 -57.45
N LYS A 139 8.74 -17.54 -56.18
CA LYS A 139 8.97 -18.57 -55.17
C LYS A 139 7.64 -19.31 -54.96
N LYS A 140 7.38 -20.35 -55.76
CA LYS A 140 6.22 -21.22 -55.60
C LYS A 140 6.34 -22.06 -54.32
N ASP A 141 5.19 -22.29 -53.69
CA ASP A 141 4.95 -23.01 -52.44
C ASP A 141 5.90 -24.20 -52.18
N THR A 142 6.92 -23.94 -51.37
CA THR A 142 7.19 -24.84 -50.24
C THR A 142 6.27 -24.40 -49.10
N ALA A 143 6.10 -25.16 -48.02
CA ALA A 143 5.34 -24.71 -46.84
C ALA A 143 5.83 -23.35 -46.24
N LEU A 144 6.93 -22.79 -46.79
CA LEU A 144 7.47 -21.45 -46.59
C LEU A 144 6.96 -20.33 -47.55
N GLY A 145 6.16 -20.67 -48.56
CA GLY A 145 5.83 -19.81 -49.71
C GLY A 145 4.52 -19.03 -49.59
N ASN A 146 3.59 -19.46 -48.72
CA ASN A 146 2.40 -18.70 -48.38
C ASN A 146 2.77 -17.57 -47.40
N ALA A 147 3.49 -16.57 -47.93
CA ALA A 147 4.15 -15.50 -47.19
C ALA A 147 3.18 -14.47 -46.55
N SER A 148 1.87 -14.68 -46.70
CA SER A 148 0.83 -13.97 -45.95
C SER A 148 0.36 -14.70 -44.69
N SER A 149 0.74 -15.97 -44.50
CA SER A 149 0.41 -16.71 -43.27
C SER A 149 1.42 -16.37 -42.17
N GLY A 150 0.94 -15.74 -41.09
CA GLY A 150 1.78 -15.08 -40.08
C GLY A 150 2.83 -15.93 -39.37
N MET A 151 2.76 -17.27 -39.45
CA MET A 151 3.72 -18.17 -38.79
C MET A 151 4.92 -18.56 -39.67
N VAL A 152 4.88 -18.24 -40.95
CA VAL A 152 5.80 -18.78 -41.97
C VAL A 152 6.73 -17.69 -42.54
N ARG A 153 6.47 -16.44 -42.21
CA ARG A 153 7.18 -15.28 -42.75
C ARG A 153 8.56 -15.13 -42.11
N LYS A 154 9.56 -14.86 -42.94
CA LYS A 154 10.94 -14.53 -42.50
C LYS A 154 11.04 -13.03 -42.19
N GLY A 155 11.59 -12.69 -41.03
CA GLY A 155 11.82 -11.32 -40.58
C GLY A 155 11.01 -10.97 -39.33
N PRO A 156 11.01 -9.69 -38.91
CA PRO A 156 10.19 -9.22 -37.79
C PRO A 156 8.72 -9.57 -37.99
N ILE A 157 8.12 -10.18 -36.97
CA ILE A 157 6.71 -10.60 -36.92
C ILE A 157 5.94 -9.57 -36.12
N ARG A 158 4.73 -9.24 -36.60
CA ARG A 158 3.81 -8.35 -35.94
C ARG A 158 3.26 -8.96 -34.65
N ALA A 159 3.42 -8.27 -33.53
CA ALA A 159 2.81 -8.67 -32.27
C ALA A 159 1.27 -8.50 -32.31
N PRO A 160 0.51 -9.34 -31.58
CA PRO A 160 -0.93 -9.16 -31.45
C PRO A 160 -1.27 -7.87 -30.69
N ALA A 161 -2.06 -6.98 -31.30
CA ALA A 161 -2.37 -5.66 -30.75
C ALA A 161 -3.28 -5.70 -29.50
N ASN A 162 -4.09 -6.75 -29.35
CA ASN A 162 -5.14 -6.88 -28.35
C ASN A 162 -4.78 -7.82 -27.18
N LEU A 163 -3.50 -8.19 -27.05
CA LEU A 163 -3.03 -9.09 -26.00
C LEU A 163 -1.98 -8.39 -25.14
N ARG A 164 -2.22 -8.34 -23.83
CA ARG A 164 -1.18 -7.98 -22.86
C ARG A 164 -0.45 -9.24 -22.40
N SER A 165 0.86 -9.30 -22.59
CA SER A 165 1.69 -10.38 -22.06
C SER A 165 1.65 -10.39 -20.53
N THR A 166 1.49 -11.58 -19.93
CA THR A 166 1.59 -11.74 -18.48
C THR A 166 3.05 -11.68 -18.07
N VAL A 167 3.42 -10.67 -17.29
CA VAL A 167 4.78 -10.52 -16.77
C VAL A 167 4.87 -11.20 -15.41
N ARG A 168 5.88 -12.04 -15.23
CA ARG A 168 6.27 -12.62 -13.94
C ARG A 168 7.71 -12.22 -13.68
N TRP A 169 7.96 -11.63 -12.51
CA TRP A 169 9.32 -11.35 -12.06
C TRP A 169 10.02 -12.67 -11.70
N ASP A 170 11.19 -12.91 -12.29
CA ASP A 170 12.04 -14.03 -11.95
C ASP A 170 13.14 -13.57 -11.00
N TYR A 171 12.93 -13.79 -9.70
CA TYR A 171 13.86 -13.38 -8.66
C TYR A 171 15.01 -14.36 -8.44
N GLN A 172 15.02 -15.53 -9.09
CA GLN A 172 16.05 -16.54 -8.90
C GLN A 172 17.28 -16.19 -9.76
N PRO A 173 18.43 -15.82 -9.16
CA PRO A 173 19.64 -15.55 -9.92
C PRO A 173 20.33 -16.86 -10.30
N ASP A 174 20.79 -16.98 -11.55
CA ASP A 174 21.63 -18.09 -12.00
C ASP A 174 23.11 -17.83 -11.71
N ILE A 175 23.44 -17.49 -10.46
CA ILE A 175 24.83 -17.23 -10.01
C ILE A 175 25.40 -18.49 -9.35
N CYS A 176 26.63 -18.85 -9.69
CA CYS A 176 27.30 -19.98 -9.07
C CYS A 176 27.62 -19.66 -7.62
N LYS A 177 26.95 -20.34 -6.69
CA LYS A 177 27.16 -20.17 -5.25
C LYS A 177 28.62 -20.37 -4.85
N ASP A 178 29.23 -21.47 -5.28
CA ASP A 178 30.61 -21.81 -4.91
C ASP A 178 31.60 -20.77 -5.43
N TYR A 179 31.42 -20.31 -6.68
CA TYR A 179 32.28 -19.27 -7.26
C TYR A 179 32.09 -17.91 -6.59
N ASN A 180 30.86 -17.53 -6.24
CA ASN A 180 30.57 -16.24 -5.62
C ASN A 180 31.17 -16.17 -4.21
N GLU A 181 30.98 -17.21 -3.39
CA GLU A 181 31.45 -17.22 -2.00
C GLU A 181 32.95 -17.54 -1.86
N THR A 182 33.43 -18.56 -2.57
CA THR A 182 34.80 -19.07 -2.40
C THR A 182 35.75 -18.59 -3.47
N GLY A 183 35.22 -18.08 -4.58
CA GLY A 183 36.02 -17.69 -5.72
C GLY A 183 36.53 -18.84 -6.58
N PHE A 184 36.20 -20.08 -6.24
CA PHE A 184 36.60 -21.28 -6.95
C PHE A 184 35.39 -22.18 -7.18
N CYS A 185 35.05 -22.42 -8.45
CA CYS A 185 34.06 -23.43 -8.80
C CYS A 185 34.77 -24.72 -9.18
N GLY A 186 34.42 -25.83 -8.53
CA GLY A 186 34.96 -27.15 -8.88
C GLY A 186 34.62 -27.61 -10.30
N PHE A 187 33.58 -27.03 -10.90
CA PHE A 187 33.20 -27.28 -12.30
C PHE A 187 33.95 -26.39 -13.31
N GLY A 188 34.72 -25.39 -12.83
CA GLY A 188 35.41 -24.43 -13.68
C GLY A 188 34.47 -23.83 -14.74
N ASP A 189 34.97 -23.65 -15.96
CA ASP A 189 34.20 -23.04 -17.06
C ASP A 189 33.08 -23.92 -17.63
N SER A 190 32.94 -25.16 -17.14
CA SER A 190 31.81 -26.04 -17.51
C SER A 190 30.57 -25.82 -16.63
N CYS A 191 30.64 -24.90 -15.67
CA CYS A 191 29.51 -24.56 -14.81
C CYS A 191 28.39 -23.89 -15.63
N LYS A 192 27.15 -24.37 -15.47
CA LYS A 192 25.97 -23.76 -16.12
C LYS A 192 25.57 -22.41 -15.50
N PHE A 193 26.08 -22.11 -14.31
CA PHE A 193 25.76 -20.91 -13.55
C PHE A 193 26.82 -19.84 -13.78
N LEU A 194 26.41 -18.58 -13.68
CA LEU A 194 27.27 -17.43 -13.91
C LEU A 194 28.36 -17.31 -12.84
N HIS A 195 29.60 -17.17 -13.28
CA HIS A 195 30.77 -16.90 -12.45
C HIS A 195 30.91 -15.39 -12.21
N ASP A 196 30.04 -14.85 -11.37
CA ASP A 196 30.13 -13.48 -10.88
C ASP A 196 30.40 -13.47 -9.37
N ARG A 197 31.15 -12.46 -8.89
CA ARG A 197 31.46 -12.22 -7.48
C ARG A 197 30.85 -10.92 -6.96
N SER A 198 29.89 -10.37 -7.69
CA SER A 198 29.18 -9.18 -7.26
C SER A 198 28.20 -9.50 -6.13
N ASP A 199 28.22 -8.68 -5.08
CA ASP A 199 27.42 -8.81 -3.85
C ASP A 199 26.31 -7.77 -3.76
N TYR A 200 25.83 -7.28 -4.91
CA TYR A 200 24.73 -6.32 -4.96
C TYR A 200 23.43 -6.91 -4.37
N LYS A 201 22.66 -6.03 -3.72
CA LYS A 201 21.35 -6.39 -3.17
C LYS A 201 20.37 -6.78 -4.27
N TYR A 202 19.57 -7.81 -4.01
CA TYR A 202 18.52 -8.23 -4.93
C TYR A 202 17.34 -7.26 -4.91
N GLY A 203 16.56 -7.22 -6.00
CA GLY A 203 15.38 -6.35 -6.11
C GLY A 203 14.42 -6.47 -4.93
N TRP A 204 14.14 -7.69 -4.47
CA TRP A 204 13.26 -7.92 -3.32
C TRP A 204 13.82 -7.37 -1.99
N GLN A 205 15.14 -7.35 -1.83
CA GLN A 205 15.79 -6.76 -0.65
C GLN A 205 15.64 -5.23 -0.68
N LEU A 206 15.86 -4.62 -1.85
CA LEU A 206 15.67 -3.19 -2.05
C LEU A 206 14.21 -2.77 -1.85
N GLU A 207 13.25 -3.54 -2.37
CA GLU A 207 11.81 -3.30 -2.15
C GLU A 207 11.44 -3.33 -0.66
N THR A 208 12.01 -4.29 0.08
CA THR A 208 11.77 -4.44 1.52
C THR A 208 12.38 -3.28 2.31
N GLU A 209 13.63 -2.92 2.01
CA GLU A 209 14.32 -1.78 2.66
C GLU A 209 13.59 -0.46 2.39
N ASN A 210 13.19 -0.21 1.15
CA ASN A 210 12.43 0.97 0.77
C ASN A 210 11.08 1.06 1.48
N ASN A 211 10.40 -0.08 1.68
CA ASN A 211 9.13 -0.10 2.41
C ASN A 211 9.33 0.05 3.94
N GLN A 212 10.42 -0.47 4.48
CA GLN A 212 10.73 -0.33 5.92
C GLN A 212 11.16 1.10 6.29
N GLU A 213 11.86 1.79 5.38
CA GLU A 213 12.24 3.19 5.55
C GLU A 213 11.01 4.10 5.54
N CYS A 214 10.04 3.86 4.64
CA CYS A 214 8.81 4.65 4.62
C CYS A 214 7.86 4.40 5.81
N ASP A 215 7.97 3.24 6.48
CA ASP A 215 7.28 2.94 7.74
C ASP A 215 8.04 3.48 8.98
N SER A 216 9.32 3.85 8.86
CA SER A 216 10.13 4.42 9.97
C SER A 216 10.07 5.95 10.07
N ASP A 217 9.64 6.66 9.02
CA ASP A 217 9.43 8.11 9.03
C ASP A 217 8.07 8.54 9.59
N GLY A 218 7.34 7.62 10.23
CA GLY A 218 6.34 7.98 11.21
C GLY A 218 7.02 8.14 12.56
N ASP A 219 7.27 9.38 12.99
CA ASP A 219 7.54 9.75 14.38
C ASP A 219 6.54 9.02 15.30
N ASP A 220 6.89 7.83 15.76
CA ASP A 220 6.20 7.14 16.83
C ASP A 220 6.95 7.47 18.12
N PRO A 221 6.50 8.47 18.90
CA PRO A 221 7.17 8.88 20.13
C PRO A 221 7.27 7.75 21.16
N SER A 222 6.49 6.67 21.02
CA SER A 222 6.60 5.46 21.84
C SER A 222 7.78 4.54 21.51
N LYS A 223 8.54 4.77 20.43
CA LYS A 223 9.73 3.94 20.11
C LYS A 223 10.89 4.18 21.08
N TYR A 224 10.94 5.35 21.72
CA TYR A 224 11.91 5.72 22.74
C TYR A 224 11.33 5.73 24.16
N GLU A 225 10.06 5.35 24.33
CA GLU A 225 9.53 5.08 25.66
C GLU A 225 10.20 3.82 26.18
N ILE A 226 11.04 3.98 27.21
CA ILE A 226 11.53 2.88 28.02
C ILE A 226 10.29 2.28 28.66
N LYS A 227 9.84 1.15 28.11
CA LYS A 227 8.83 0.34 28.78
C LYS A 227 9.47 -0.21 30.04
N GLU A 228 9.30 0.49 31.15
CA GLU A 228 9.42 -0.13 32.46
C GLU A 228 8.35 -1.21 32.50
N ASP A 229 8.82 -2.46 32.48
CA ASP A 229 8.09 -3.73 32.46
C ASP A 229 6.55 -3.64 32.35
N ASP A 230 6.05 -4.04 31.17
CA ASP A 230 4.63 -4.18 30.77
C ASP A 230 3.79 -5.10 31.71
N ASP A 231 4.33 -5.53 32.85
CA ASP A 231 3.64 -6.29 33.88
C ASP A 231 2.72 -5.40 34.74
N ASP A 232 2.97 -4.09 34.84
CA ASP A 232 2.27 -3.22 35.80
C ASP A 232 0.89 -2.70 35.38
N TYR A 233 0.49 -2.82 34.11
CA TYR A 233 -0.86 -2.48 33.67
C TYR A 233 -1.83 -3.66 33.74
N LEU A 234 -1.77 -4.43 34.83
CA LEU A 234 -2.71 -5.52 35.10
C LEU A 234 -3.95 -4.97 35.82
N PRO A 235 -5.16 -4.97 35.22
CA PRO A 235 -6.32 -4.35 35.84
C PRO A 235 -6.67 -5.02 37.17
N PHE A 236 -6.71 -4.28 38.28
CA PHE A 236 -6.91 -4.82 39.64
C PHE A 236 -8.30 -5.44 39.91
N LYS A 237 -9.30 -5.13 39.08
CA LYS A 237 -10.70 -5.53 39.29
C LYS A 237 -11.29 -6.10 38.01
N CYS A 238 -12.19 -7.07 38.16
CA CYS A 238 -12.86 -7.66 37.01
C CYS A 238 -13.77 -6.64 36.33
N LEU A 239 -13.71 -6.52 35.00
CA LEU A 239 -14.52 -5.54 34.26
C LEU A 239 -16.03 -5.87 34.24
N ILE A 240 -16.40 -7.12 34.52
CA ILE A 240 -17.79 -7.59 34.49
C ILE A 240 -18.48 -7.35 35.85
N CYS A 241 -17.89 -7.84 36.95
CA CYS A 241 -18.45 -7.66 38.29
C CYS A 241 -17.96 -6.40 39.03
N ARG A 242 -16.86 -5.79 38.58
CA ARG A 242 -16.18 -4.63 39.22
C ARG A 242 -15.64 -4.90 40.63
N ASP A 243 -15.62 -6.17 41.03
CA ASP A 243 -15.02 -6.65 42.28
C ASP A 243 -13.60 -7.17 42.06
N SER A 244 -12.91 -7.52 43.15
CA SER A 244 -11.65 -8.27 43.09
C SER A 244 -11.84 -9.62 42.38
N TYR A 245 -10.77 -10.14 41.79
CA TYR A 245 -10.89 -11.40 41.06
C TYR A 245 -11.06 -12.60 41.98
N VAL A 246 -12.06 -13.41 41.65
CA VAL A 246 -12.26 -14.74 42.22
C VAL A 246 -12.02 -15.74 41.09
N ASN A 247 -10.96 -16.53 41.21
CA ASN A 247 -10.44 -17.42 40.15
C ASN A 247 -10.29 -16.68 38.79
N PRO A 248 -9.23 -15.86 38.64
CA PRO A 248 -9.05 -15.07 37.42
C PRO A 248 -8.71 -15.97 36.21
N VAL A 249 -9.37 -15.70 35.09
CA VAL A 249 -9.16 -16.36 33.80
C VAL A 249 -8.79 -15.35 32.72
N MET A 250 -7.91 -15.76 31.82
CA MET A 250 -7.41 -15.04 30.66
C MET A 250 -8.09 -15.55 29.39
N THR A 251 -8.53 -14.61 28.54
CA THR A 251 -8.96 -14.91 27.17
C THR A 251 -7.79 -14.80 26.18
N LYS A 252 -7.92 -15.37 24.97
CA LYS A 252 -6.94 -15.21 23.86
C LYS A 252 -6.56 -13.76 23.57
N CYS A 253 -7.45 -12.83 23.91
CA CYS A 253 -7.27 -11.41 23.70
C CYS A 253 -6.58 -10.70 24.88
N LYS A 254 -6.01 -11.46 25.83
CA LYS A 254 -5.37 -10.97 27.06
C LYS A 254 -6.29 -10.09 27.93
N HIS A 255 -7.60 -10.35 27.91
CA HIS A 255 -8.54 -9.75 28.88
C HIS A 255 -8.81 -10.71 30.03
N TYR A 256 -8.85 -10.16 31.24
CA TYR A 256 -8.96 -10.88 32.49
C TYR A 256 -10.36 -10.76 33.11
N PHE A 257 -10.91 -11.89 33.56
CA PHE A 257 -12.23 -11.95 34.18
C PHE A 257 -12.26 -12.96 35.32
N CYS A 258 -13.28 -12.93 36.18
CA CYS A 258 -13.54 -14.04 37.09
C CYS A 258 -14.13 -15.24 36.32
N GLU A 259 -13.84 -16.46 36.76
CA GLU A 259 -14.37 -17.70 36.17
C GLU A 259 -15.89 -17.66 35.97
N LYS A 260 -16.64 -17.31 37.02
CA LYS A 260 -18.11 -17.21 36.98
C LYS A 260 -18.59 -16.14 36.00
N CYS A 261 -17.88 -15.01 35.93
CA CYS A 261 -18.23 -13.90 35.05
C CYS A 261 -17.97 -14.24 33.58
N ALA A 262 -16.84 -14.89 33.28
CA ALA A 262 -16.51 -15.36 31.95
C ALA A 262 -17.53 -16.38 31.44
N LEU A 263 -17.91 -17.35 32.27
CA LEU A 263 -18.93 -18.36 31.92
C LEU A 263 -20.33 -17.76 31.77
N ALA A 264 -20.73 -16.84 32.65
CA ALA A 264 -22.02 -16.15 32.55
C ALA A 264 -22.12 -15.29 31.29
N HIS A 265 -21.02 -14.64 30.90
CA HIS A 265 -20.94 -13.88 29.66
C HIS A 265 -20.96 -14.80 28.44
N TYR A 266 -20.20 -15.91 28.47
CA TYR A 266 -20.14 -16.87 27.37
C TYR A 266 -21.51 -17.49 27.04
N LYS A 267 -22.34 -17.74 28.06
CA LYS A 267 -23.73 -18.18 27.89
C LYS A 267 -24.61 -17.17 27.15
N LYS A 268 -24.31 -15.86 27.25
CA LYS A 268 -25.06 -14.77 26.60
C LYS A 268 -24.47 -14.38 25.25
N SER A 269 -23.15 -14.38 25.12
CA SER A 269 -22.45 -14.12 23.87
C SER A 269 -21.10 -14.83 23.84
N THR A 270 -20.74 -15.37 22.67
CA THR A 270 -19.47 -16.09 22.45
C THR A 270 -18.27 -15.15 22.24
N LYS A 271 -18.47 -13.85 22.42
CA LYS A 271 -17.49 -12.79 22.19
C LYS A 271 -16.87 -12.33 23.51
N CYS A 272 -15.70 -11.70 23.43
CA CYS A 272 -15.04 -11.07 24.57
C CYS A 272 -15.79 -9.79 24.98
N PHE A 273 -15.94 -9.54 26.27
CA PHE A 273 -16.65 -8.37 26.79
C PHE A 273 -15.96 -7.02 26.47
N VAL A 274 -14.63 -7.02 26.26
CA VAL A 274 -13.86 -5.77 26.06
C VAL A 274 -13.63 -5.46 24.59
N CYS A 275 -13.22 -6.47 23.80
CA CYS A 275 -12.80 -6.28 22.41
C CYS A 275 -13.72 -6.94 21.37
N GLU A 276 -14.81 -7.56 21.82
CA GLU A 276 -15.80 -8.25 20.96
C GLU A 276 -15.24 -9.34 20.03
N LYS A 277 -13.97 -9.71 20.18
CA LYS A 277 -13.34 -10.83 19.48
C LYS A 277 -13.95 -12.16 19.94
N GLN A 278 -14.10 -13.10 19.02
CA GLN A 278 -14.65 -14.42 19.32
C GLN A 278 -13.70 -15.19 20.25
N THR A 279 -14.17 -15.59 21.44
CA THR A 279 -13.33 -16.28 22.43
C THR A 279 -13.22 -17.79 22.15
N GLY A 280 -14.20 -18.37 21.44
CA GLY A 280 -14.18 -19.78 21.03
C GLY A 280 -14.24 -20.76 22.22
N GLY A 281 -14.71 -20.33 23.39
CA GLY A 281 -14.79 -21.16 24.60
C GLY A 281 -13.44 -21.38 25.30
N PHE A 282 -12.40 -20.66 24.89
CA PHE A 282 -11.06 -20.80 25.44
C PHE A 282 -10.83 -19.79 26.59
N PHE A 283 -10.65 -20.31 27.80
CA PHE A 283 -10.39 -19.55 29.02
C PHE A 283 -9.27 -20.24 29.82
N ASP A 284 -8.08 -19.64 29.80
CA ASP A 284 -6.93 -20.15 30.55
C ASP A 284 -6.88 -19.55 31.95
N PRO A 285 -6.42 -20.28 32.99
CA PRO A 285 -6.21 -19.69 34.31
C PRO A 285 -5.12 -18.60 34.25
N ALA A 286 -5.42 -17.41 34.77
CA ALA A 286 -4.52 -16.25 34.71
C ALA A 286 -3.48 -16.28 35.84
N LYS A 287 -2.39 -17.01 35.63
CA LYS A 287 -1.29 -17.17 36.62
C LYS A 287 -0.72 -15.83 37.11
N ALA A 288 -0.52 -14.86 36.21
CA ALA A 288 0.01 -13.54 36.55
C ALA A 288 -0.86 -12.76 37.57
N ILE A 289 -2.19 -12.86 37.51
CA ILE A 289 -3.06 -12.21 38.50
C ILE A 289 -3.04 -12.99 39.82
N ILE A 290 -2.99 -14.32 39.76
CA ILE A 290 -2.96 -15.17 40.96
C ILE A 290 -1.70 -14.86 41.78
N GLU A 291 -0.56 -14.73 41.12
CA GLU A 291 0.71 -14.37 41.77
C GLU A 291 0.64 -12.99 42.44
N ARG A 292 0.06 -11.98 41.77
CA ARG A 292 -0.15 -10.65 42.37
C ARG A 292 -1.14 -10.66 43.54
N LEU A 293 -2.24 -11.42 43.45
CA LEU A 293 -3.19 -11.56 44.56
C LEU A 293 -2.55 -12.26 45.75
N ASN A 294 -1.68 -13.24 45.51
CA ASN A 294 -0.96 -13.93 46.58
C ASN A 294 0.08 -13.02 47.23
N ALA A 295 0.83 -12.24 46.45
CA ALA A 295 1.78 -11.25 46.96
C ALA A 295 1.09 -10.15 47.78
N ALA A 296 -0.05 -9.62 47.30
CA ALA A 296 -0.81 -8.63 48.05
C ALA A 296 -1.37 -9.19 49.38
N ASN A 297 -1.74 -10.48 49.42
CA ASN A 297 -2.20 -11.11 50.65
C ASN A 297 -1.06 -11.34 51.66
N THR A 298 0.17 -11.62 51.20
CA THR A 298 1.33 -11.75 52.10
C THR A 298 1.72 -10.42 52.73
N ASP A 299 1.62 -9.32 51.99
CA ASP A 299 1.95 -7.98 52.49
C ASP A 299 0.96 -7.51 53.56
N ILE A 300 -0.33 -7.84 53.42
CA ILE A 300 -1.37 -7.54 54.41
C ILE A 300 -1.16 -8.33 55.71
N ILE A 301 -0.73 -9.60 55.63
CA ILE A 301 -0.43 -10.42 56.81
C ILE A 301 0.79 -9.85 57.57
N HIS A 302 1.76 -9.31 56.84
CA HIS A 302 2.95 -8.69 57.42
C HIS A 302 2.66 -7.35 58.11
N GLN A 303 1.68 -6.57 57.61
CA GLN A 303 1.20 -5.33 58.25
C GLN A 303 0.31 -5.56 59.47
N CYS A 304 -0.58 -6.56 59.43
CA CYS A 304 -1.41 -6.90 60.60
C CYS A 304 -0.59 -7.51 61.76
N SER A 305 0.58 -8.09 61.48
CA SER A 305 1.46 -8.66 62.52
C SER A 305 2.30 -7.60 63.24
N SER A 306 2.57 -6.45 62.61
CA SER A 306 3.30 -5.33 63.24
C SER A 306 2.41 -4.44 64.12
N ASP A 307 1.11 -4.38 63.86
CA ASP A 307 0.17 -3.55 64.64
C ASP A 307 -0.33 -4.26 65.91
N GLY A 308 -0.05 -5.57 66.08
CA GLY A 308 -0.42 -6.37 67.25
C GLY A 308 0.56 -6.32 68.43
N GLU A 309 1.73 -5.69 68.29
CA GLU A 309 2.75 -5.56 69.36
C GLU A 309 2.75 -4.18 70.05
N SER A 310 1.76 -3.32 69.77
CA SER A 310 1.59 -2.03 70.44
C SER A 310 0.19 -1.88 71.05
N GLY A 311 -0.04 -2.62 72.14
CA GLY A 311 -1.22 -2.51 73.01
C GLY A 311 -0.91 -2.97 74.41
#